data_AF-A0A0G0U0C9-F1
#
_entry.id   AF-A0A0G0U0C9-F1
#
_cell.length_a   1.000
_cell.length_b   1.000
_cell.length_c   1.000
_cell.angle_alpha   90.00
_cell.angle_beta   90.00
_cell.angle_gamma   90.00
#
_symmetry.space_group_name_H-M   'P 1'
#
loop_
_entity.id
_entity.type
_entity.pdbx_description
1 polymer ?
#
loop_
_entity_poly.entity_id
_entity_poly.type
_entity_poly.pdbx_seq_one_letter_code
_entity_poly.pdbx_strand_id
1 'polypeptide(L)'
;MKRVNRLKIPEIDLMTVIFFTVPIFIFTLFAYRFSPQIQFQIFTLAAIIYVIVALVHHHKDKSLTLEIIIEYVLIAALALIILQGLLF
;
A
#
# COMPACT_ATOMS: atom_id res chain seq x y z
N MET A 1 16.70 -31.64 -23.98
CA MET A 1 15.66 -30.60 -23.82
C MET A 1 15.48 -30.31 -22.32
N LYS A 2 16.14 -29.28 -21.77
CA LYS A 2 16.12 -28.97 -20.32
C LYS A 2 14.79 -28.29 -19.96
N ARG A 3 14.02 -28.87 -19.03
CA ARG A 3 12.84 -28.22 -18.45
C ARG A 3 13.31 -27.00 -17.68
N VAL A 4 13.02 -25.81 -18.19
CA VAL A 4 13.18 -24.55 -17.45
C VAL A 4 12.18 -24.60 -16.31
N ASN A 5 12.67 -24.88 -15.10
CA ASN A 5 11.91 -24.72 -13.87
C ASN A 5 11.53 -23.24 -13.77
N ARG A 6 10.31 -22.89 -14.18
CA ARG A 6 9.75 -21.58 -13.85
C ARG A 6 9.62 -21.55 -12.35
N LEU A 7 10.50 -20.80 -11.69
CA LEU A 7 10.34 -20.44 -10.28
C LEU A 7 8.90 -19.93 -10.14
N LYS A 8 8.06 -20.67 -9.40
CA LYS A 8 6.75 -20.18 -8.98
C LYS A 8 7.03 -19.02 -8.05
N ILE A 9 7.07 -17.82 -8.61
CA ILE A 9 7.12 -16.60 -7.82
C ILE A 9 5.86 -16.65 -6.95
N PRO A 10 5.96 -16.61 -5.62
CA PRO A 10 4.79 -16.62 -4.77
C PRO A 10 3.89 -15.48 -5.22
N GLU A 11 2.65 -15.79 -5.56
CA GLU A 11 1.65 -14.78 -5.83
C GLU A 11 1.54 -13.95 -4.55
N ILE A 12 1.91 -12.66 -4.63
CA ILE A 12 1.72 -11.75 -3.50
C ILE A 12 0.21 -11.58 -3.40
N ASP A 13 -0.40 -12.38 -2.54
CA ASP A 13 -1.81 -12.28 -2.20
C ASP A 13 -2.01 -11.00 -1.38
N LEU A 14 -3.05 -10.24 -1.74
CA LEU A 14 -3.50 -9.07 -1.00
C LEU A 14 -3.66 -9.39 0.50
N MET A 15 -4.13 -10.59 0.83
CA MET A 15 -4.27 -11.05 2.21
C MET A 15 -2.93 -11.11 2.94
N THR A 16 -1.87 -11.52 2.25
CA THR A 16 -0.51 -11.55 2.83
C THR A 16 -0.03 -10.13 3.12
N VAL A 17 -0.24 -9.19 2.19
CA VAL A 17 0.13 -7.79 2.39
C VAL A 17 -0.62 -7.20 3.59
N ILE A 18 -1.94 -7.40 3.68
CA ILE A 18 -2.77 -6.91 4.79
C ILE A 18 -2.31 -7.52 6.12
N PHE A 19 -2.09 -8.84 6.16
CA PHE A 19 -1.69 -9.55 7.37
C PHE A 19 -0.40 -9.01 7.99
N PHE A 20 0.58 -8.62 7.18
CA PHE A 20 1.84 -8.06 7.69
C PHE A 20 1.76 -6.55 7.91
N THR A 21 1.12 -5.80 7.01
CA THR A 21 1.13 -4.33 7.07
C THR A 21 0.22 -3.79 8.17
N VAL A 22 -0.96 -4.37 8.41
CA VAL A 22 -1.92 -3.86 9.41
C VAL A 22 -1.39 -3.94 10.84
N PRO A 23 -0.80 -5.05 11.33
CA PRO A 23 -0.27 -5.10 12.69
C PRO A 23 0.90 -4.14 12.90
N ILE A 24 1.80 -4.05 11.92
CA ILE A 24 2.91 -3.09 11.94
C ILE A 24 2.37 -1.67 12.03
N PHE A 25 1.35 -1.36 11.23
CA PHE A 25 0.72 -0.07 11.20
C PHE A 25 0.07 0.29 12.54
N ILE A 26 -0.77 -0.60 13.10
CA ILE A 26 -1.38 -0.41 14.42
C ILE A 26 -0.31 -0.19 15.48
N PHE A 27 0.72 -1.04 15.50
CA PHE A 27 1.84 -0.90 16.44
C PHE A 27 2.50 0.48 16.33
N THR A 28 2.79 0.94 15.12
CA THR A 28 3.44 2.25 14.91
C THR A 28 2.55 3.42 15.33
N LEU A 29 1.22 3.34 15.15
CA LEU A 29 0.30 4.37 15.65
C LEU A 29 0.34 4.48 17.18
N PHE A 30 0.36 3.34 17.87
CA PHE A 30 0.48 3.33 19.33
C PHE A 30 1.85 3.82 19.81
N ALA A 31 2.92 3.41 19.15
CA ALA A 31 4.29 3.80 19.51
C ALA A 31 4.53 5.31 19.37
N TYR A 32 3.97 5.94 18.33
CA TYR A 32 4.18 7.35 18.02
C TYR A 32 2.95 8.23 18.30
N ARG A 33 2.07 7.81 19.23
CA ARG A 33 0.79 8.50 19.53
C ARG A 33 0.89 9.99 19.84
N PHE A 34 2.05 10.46 20.31
CA PHE A 34 2.30 11.86 20.68
C PHE A 34 3.05 12.68 19.61
N SER A 35 3.33 12.08 18.45
CA SER A 35 3.98 12.77 17.33
C SER A 35 3.12 12.69 16.07
N PRO A 36 2.22 13.67 15.86
CA PRO A 36 1.42 13.78 14.65
C PRO A 36 2.26 13.75 13.36
N GLN A 37 3.45 14.36 13.39
CA GLN A 37 4.37 14.40 12.26
C GLN A 37 4.86 13.00 11.87
N ILE A 38 5.29 12.19 12.85
CA ILE A 38 5.76 10.83 12.57
C ILE A 38 4.59 9.94 12.10
N GLN A 39 3.42 10.08 12.72
CA GLN A 39 2.22 9.37 12.26
C GLN A 39 1.91 9.70 10.80
N PHE A 40 1.87 10.99 10.45
CA PHE A 40 1.61 11.43 9.08
C PHE A 40 2.64 10.87 8.08
N GLN A 41 3.92 10.81 8.44
CA GLN A 41 4.97 10.21 7.62
C GLN A 41 4.74 8.70 7.42
N ILE A 42 4.35 7.97 8.48
CA ILE A 42 4.01 6.55 8.39
C ILE A 42 2.81 6.32 7.46
N PHE A 43 1.76 7.13 7.60
CA PHE A 43 0.59 7.08 6.71
C PHE A 43 0.96 7.40 5.26
N THR A 44 1.85 8.36 5.03
CA THR A 44 2.37 8.69 3.69
C THR A 44 3.10 7.50 3.07
N LEU A 45 3.95 6.82 3.84
CA LEU A 45 4.64 5.62 3.38
C LEU A 45 3.65 4.49 3.08
N ALA A 46 2.64 4.27 3.93
CA ALA A 46 1.60 3.28 3.72
C ALA A 46 0.78 3.57 2.44
N ALA A 47 0.45 4.84 2.18
CA ALA A 47 -0.25 5.27 0.96
C ALA A 47 0.59 5.00 -0.32
N ILE A 48 1.91 5.25 -0.27
CA ILE A 48 2.81 4.93 -1.38
C ILE A 48 2.86 3.42 -1.63
N ILE A 49 3.01 2.61 -0.57
CA ILE A 49 3.02 1.15 -0.69
C ILE A 49 1.70 0.65 -1.28
N TYR A 50 0.56 1.18 -0.82
CA TYR A 50 -0.76 0.86 -1.34
C TYR A 50 -0.84 1.10 -2.86
N VAL A 51 -0.43 2.28 -3.34
CA VAL A 51 -0.43 2.58 -4.77
C VAL A 51 0.49 1.61 -5.53
N ILE A 52 1.71 1.37 -5.05
CA ILE A 52 2.65 0.45 -5.71
C ILE A 52 2.05 -0.96 -5.82
N VAL A 53 1.50 -1.50 -4.73
CA VAL A 53 0.91 -2.84 -4.71
C VAL A 53 -0.29 -2.91 -5.66
N ALA A 54 -1.17 -1.91 -5.65
CA ALA A 54 -2.32 -1.84 -6.55
C ALA A 54 -1.88 -1.82 -8.03
N LEU A 55 -0.91 -0.97 -8.37
CA LEU A 55 -0.38 -0.88 -9.73
C LEU A 55 0.26 -2.19 -10.17
N VAL A 56 1.03 -2.85 -9.30
CA VAL A 56 1.66 -4.15 -9.59
C VAL A 56 0.59 -5.24 -9.78
N HIS A 57 -0.45 -5.24 -8.96
CA HIS A 57 -1.56 -6.19 -9.07
C HIS A 57 -2.31 -6.02 -10.40
N HIS A 58 -2.74 -4.81 -10.72
CA HIS A 58 -3.44 -4.52 -11.97
C HIS A 58 -2.57 -4.71 -13.22
N HIS A 59 -1.27 -4.46 -13.13
CA HIS A 59 -0.33 -4.75 -14.22
C HIS A 59 -0.25 -6.25 -14.50
N LYS A 60 -0.17 -7.10 -13.45
CA LYS A 60 -0.13 -8.56 -13.60
C LYS A 60 -1.41 -9.12 -14.21
N ASP A 61 -2.55 -8.54 -13.82
CA ASP A 61 -3.87 -8.97 -14.29
C ASP A 61 -4.26 -8.36 -15.65
N LYS A 62 -3.34 -7.58 -16.27
CA LYS A 62 -3.56 -6.86 -17.54
C LYS A 62 -4.78 -5.93 -17.53
N SER A 63 -5.19 -5.49 -16.35
CA SER A 63 -6.30 -4.57 -16.15
C SER A 63 -5.83 -3.12 -15.96
N LEU A 64 -4.52 -2.86 -15.90
CA LEU A 64 -3.98 -1.53 -15.67
C LEU A 64 -4.33 -0.54 -16.79
N THR A 65 -5.21 0.41 -16.49
CA THR A 65 -5.56 1.55 -17.34
C THR A 65 -5.14 2.87 -16.68
N LEU A 66 -5.05 3.95 -17.45
CA LEU A 66 -4.77 5.29 -16.89
C LEU A 66 -5.83 5.72 -15.87
N GLU A 67 -7.09 5.39 -16.12
CA GLU A 67 -8.20 5.64 -15.20
C GLU A 67 -7.96 4.98 -13.84
N ILE A 68 -7.56 3.70 -13.84
CA ILE A 68 -7.22 2.98 -12.61
C ILE A 68 -6.04 3.63 -11.88
N ILE A 69 -4.99 4.01 -12.61
CA ILE A 69 -3.83 4.71 -12.00
C ILE A 69 -4.29 5.98 -11.27
N ILE A 70 -5.11 6.80 -11.93
CA ILE A 70 -5.63 8.05 -11.36
C ILE A 70 -6.51 7.76 -10.15
N GLU A 71 -7.39 6.76 -10.22
CA GLU A 71 -8.26 6.36 -9.10
C GLU A 71 -7.45 6.02 -7.84
N TYR A 72 -6.43 5.15 -7.96
CA TYR A 72 -5.60 4.78 -6.82
C TYR A 72 -4.81 5.95 -6.24
N VAL A 73 -4.31 6.86 -7.09
CA VAL A 73 -3.62 8.08 -6.65
C VAL A 73 -4.57 9.03 -5.93
N LEU A 74 -5.79 9.22 -6.45
CA LEU A 74 -6.80 10.07 -5.81
C LEU A 74 -7.27 9.51 -4.47
N ILE A 75 -7.46 8.19 -4.36
CA ILE A 75 -7.79 7.52 -3.09
C ILE A 75 -6.67 7.74 -2.07
N ALA A 76 -5.40 7.54 -2.47
CA ALA A 76 -4.25 7.77 -1.60
C ALA A 76 -4.14 9.23 -1.14
N ALA A 77 -4.32 10.19 -2.05
CA ALA A 77 -4.31 11.61 -1.74
C ALA A 77 -5.45 12.00 -0.79
N LEU A 78 -6.67 11.53 -1.06
CA LEU A 78 -7.83 11.78 -0.20
C LEU A 78 -7.61 11.24 1.22
N ALA A 79 -7.07 10.03 1.35
CA ALA A 79 -6.74 9.45 2.64
C ALA A 79 -5.75 10.34 3.42
N LEU A 80 -4.69 10.83 2.76
CA LEU A 80 -3.73 11.72 3.40
C LEU A 80 -4.32 13.08 3.80
N ILE A 81 -5.21 13.65 3.00
CA ILE A 81 -5.91 14.90 3.35
C ILE A 81 -6.77 14.72 4.60
N ILE A 82 -7.56 13.63 4.65
CA ILE A 82 -8.40 13.31 5.81
C ILE A 82 -7.50 13.13 7.04
N LEU A 83 -6.40 12.39 6.91
CA LEU A 83 -5.46 12.16 8.01
C LEU A 83 -4.77 13.43 8.48
N GLN A 84 -4.43 14.34 7.57
CA GLN A 84 -3.87 15.64 7.94
C GLN A 84 -4.85 16.40 8.84
N GLY A 85 -6.14 16.42 8.52
CA GLY A 85 -7.17 17.07 9.36
C GLY A 85 -7.50 16.34 10.66
N LEU A 86 -7.16 15.05 10.78
CA LEU A 86 -7.33 14.29 12.02
C LEU A 86 -6.15 14.45 12.99
N LEU A 87 -4.95 14.67 12.45
CA LEU A 87 -3.70 14.70 13.20
C LEU A 87 -3.27 16.11 13.63
N PHE A 88 -3.72 17.16 12.92
CA PHE A 88 -3.34 18.55 13.13
C PHE A 88 -4.57 19.45 13.26
#